data_AF-A0A6F9DFL1-F1
#
_entry.id   AF-A0A6F9DFL1-F1
#
_cell.length_a   1.000
_cell.length_b   1.000
_cell.length_c   1.000
_cell.angle_alpha   90.00
_cell.angle_beta   90.00
_cell.angle_gamma   90.00
#
_symmetry.space_group_name_H-M   'P 1'
#
loop_
_entity.id
_entity.type
_entity.pdbx_description
1 polymer ?
#
loop_
_entity_poly.entity_id
_entity_poly.type
_entity_poly.pdbx_seq_one_letter_code
_entity_poly.pdbx_strand_id
1 'polypeptide(L)'
;MQFSWISVAALVICISNISALQCMTCGWSQSIDECDASGHLKECMSNQDSCETTVRRNGNNVLVSKACKDRIACRSNQLQNARYAGMSTQCNSDQHNSVCTCCCNKDMCNIGSLSCVGKNQVAEYAAQDCPVVSTSLPHGKIDCNKDNRSGSVCKYQCTGKDYSLWPKERENNICLGNGSWAHKKPCCARPCPPYYLVDIAMLIHFTGENAEHLLKTTLEDTATFAVIAEDGVKISTLYHNENPVESSLIKFNEYGENATLLLELMLERIKISNKGPVNTGKAMRYALDNMLIPEAGMRDSRVEGGLDIYINTNPDDDVKGPADEARRRGIQVYVFGFEIGDFKFDRKKLLDIAGKEEHIFVFDTDLINLSEQDIEELSGHFCQNPCDHVLHDHE
;
A
#
# COMPACT_ATOMS: atom_id res chain seq x y z
N MET A 1 -16.89 -28.92 36.18
CA MET A 1 -15.70 -29.62 35.63
C MET A 1 -15.76 -29.48 34.12
N GLN A 2 -14.86 -28.68 33.55
CA GLN A 2 -14.66 -28.49 32.12
C GLN A 2 -14.23 -29.81 31.46
N PHE A 3 -14.59 -30.02 30.20
CA PHE A 3 -13.61 -30.30 29.13
C PHE A 3 -14.22 -29.91 27.77
N SER A 4 -13.58 -28.92 27.15
CA SER A 4 -13.80 -28.41 25.80
C SER A 4 -12.91 -29.19 24.84
N TRP A 5 -13.42 -29.57 23.67
CA TRP A 5 -12.63 -30.02 22.52
C TRP A 5 -12.87 -29.03 21.38
N ILE A 6 -11.92 -28.12 21.18
CA ILE A 6 -11.84 -27.26 19.99
C ILE A 6 -10.85 -27.93 19.05
N SER A 7 -11.35 -28.36 17.89
CA SER A 7 -10.52 -28.71 16.73
C SER A 7 -9.94 -27.43 16.14
N VAL A 8 -8.65 -27.19 16.36
CA VAL A 8 -7.90 -26.13 15.69
C VAL A 8 -7.53 -26.64 14.29
N ALA A 9 -8.24 -26.16 13.27
CA ALA A 9 -7.78 -26.23 11.89
C ALA A 9 -6.62 -25.23 11.75
N ALA A 10 -5.41 -25.76 11.59
CA ALA A 10 -4.21 -24.96 11.36
C ALA A 10 -4.31 -24.26 10.00
N LEU A 11 -4.47 -22.95 10.03
CA LEU A 11 -4.27 -22.09 8.87
C LEU A 11 -2.78 -22.17 8.49
N VAL A 12 -2.47 -22.84 7.39
CA VAL A 12 -1.14 -22.77 6.77
C VAL A 12 -1.05 -21.40 6.13
N ILE A 13 -0.60 -20.41 6.92
CA ILE A 13 -0.16 -19.13 6.42
C ILE A 13 1.11 -19.44 5.62
N CYS A 14 1.04 -19.35 4.29
CA CYS A 14 2.23 -19.20 3.46
C CYS A 14 2.83 -17.82 3.78
N ILE A 15 3.54 -17.73 4.91
CA ILE A 15 4.45 -16.65 5.19
C ILE A 15 5.53 -16.81 4.12
N SER A 16 5.52 -15.96 3.11
CA SER A 16 6.74 -15.68 2.36
C SER A 16 7.73 -15.16 3.40
N ASN A 17 8.54 -16.06 3.95
CA ASN A 17 9.67 -15.71 4.78
C ASN A 17 10.61 -14.92 3.87
N ILE A 18 10.43 -13.59 3.84
CA ILE A 18 11.49 -12.69 3.41
C ILE A 18 12.50 -12.77 4.55
N SER A 19 13.38 -13.76 4.49
CA SER A 19 14.44 -13.93 5.47
C SER A 19 15.23 -12.64 5.54
N ALA A 20 15.13 -11.94 6.67
CA ALA A 20 15.92 -10.75 6.91
C ALA A 20 17.39 -11.14 6.99
N LEU A 21 18.26 -10.31 6.40
CA LEU A 21 19.69 -10.57 6.27
C LEU A 21 20.30 -10.95 7.62
N GLN A 22 21.02 -12.06 7.68
CA GLN A 22 21.74 -12.47 8.88
C GLN A 22 23.23 -12.13 8.78
N CYS A 23 23.76 -11.37 9.74
CA CYS A 23 25.19 -11.00 9.77
C CYS A 23 25.86 -11.50 11.05
N MET A 24 27.14 -11.88 10.95
CA MET A 24 27.97 -12.06 12.14
C MET A 24 28.17 -10.71 12.83
N THR A 25 28.04 -10.68 14.15
CA THR A 25 28.22 -9.46 14.94
C THR A 25 29.15 -9.67 16.14
N CYS A 26 30.11 -8.76 16.29
CA CYS A 26 31.06 -8.75 17.39
C CYS A 26 31.54 -7.31 17.66
N GLY A 27 31.91 -7.05 18.92
CA GLY A 27 32.61 -5.83 19.32
C GLY A 27 34.07 -5.84 18.86
N TRP A 28 34.92 -5.00 19.46
CA TRP A 28 36.34 -4.93 19.12
C TRP A 28 37.11 -6.18 19.60
N SER A 29 37.22 -7.19 18.75
CA SER A 29 38.01 -8.42 18.97
C SER A 29 39.44 -8.27 18.45
N GLN A 30 40.38 -9.07 18.96
CA GLN A 30 41.80 -8.97 18.60
C GLN A 30 42.16 -9.69 17.29
N SER A 31 41.24 -10.48 16.74
CA SER A 31 41.39 -11.12 15.43
C SER A 31 40.05 -11.41 14.77
N ILE A 32 40.09 -11.76 13.48
CA ILE A 32 38.90 -12.22 12.73
C ILE A 32 38.40 -13.53 13.31
N ASP A 33 39.30 -14.48 13.57
CA ASP A 33 38.95 -15.80 14.10
C ASP A 33 38.31 -15.71 15.49
N GLU A 34 38.81 -14.81 16.34
CA GLU A 34 38.21 -14.55 17.65
C GLU A 34 36.80 -13.94 17.51
N CYS A 35 36.61 -12.98 16.61
CA CYS A 35 35.30 -12.39 16.34
C CYS A 35 34.31 -13.43 15.78
N ASP A 36 34.76 -14.33 14.91
CA ASP A 36 33.93 -15.38 14.33
C ASP A 36 33.60 -16.50 15.34
N ALA A 37 34.50 -16.76 16.29
CA ALA A 37 34.29 -17.76 17.34
C ALA A 37 33.45 -17.25 18.52
N SER A 38 33.59 -15.97 18.89
CA SER A 38 32.95 -15.38 20.07
C SER A 38 31.74 -14.48 19.74
N GLY A 39 31.60 -14.09 18.47
CA GLY A 39 30.47 -13.31 17.99
C GLY A 39 29.17 -14.11 17.93
N HIS A 40 28.09 -13.43 17.52
CA HIS A 40 26.80 -14.07 17.31
C HIS A 40 26.16 -13.59 16.02
N LEU A 41 25.35 -14.46 15.42
CA LEU A 41 24.52 -14.10 14.28
C LEU A 41 23.38 -13.20 14.74
N LYS A 42 23.19 -12.10 14.02
CA LYS A 42 22.11 -11.16 14.23
C LYS A 42 21.28 -11.03 12.97
N GLU A 43 19.97 -11.12 13.13
CA GLU A 43 19.01 -10.74 12.09
C GLU A 43 18.97 -9.21 11.99
N CYS A 44 19.28 -8.68 10.82
CA CYS A 44 19.36 -7.26 10.58
C CYS A 44 17.97 -6.63 10.48
N MET A 45 17.86 -5.37 10.89
CA MET A 45 16.62 -4.61 10.76
C MET A 45 16.27 -4.37 9.28
N SER A 46 15.02 -4.02 8.98
CA SER A 46 14.53 -3.76 7.61
C SER A 46 15.32 -2.68 6.86
N ASN A 47 15.97 -1.75 7.58
CA ASN A 47 16.84 -0.71 7.04
C ASN A 47 18.36 -1.05 7.08
N GLN A 48 18.72 -2.32 7.31
CA GLN A 48 20.11 -2.78 7.42
C GLN A 48 20.37 -3.96 6.48
N ASP A 49 20.55 -3.66 5.20
CA ASP A 49 20.65 -4.62 4.10
C ASP A 49 22.11 -4.89 3.64
N SER A 50 23.07 -4.75 4.57
CA SER A 50 24.48 -5.08 4.40
C SER A 50 25.13 -5.55 5.70
N CYS A 51 26.00 -6.57 5.61
CA CYS A 51 26.96 -6.89 6.65
C CYS A 51 28.24 -6.06 6.46
N GLU A 52 28.79 -5.51 7.54
CA GLU A 52 30.05 -4.77 7.58
C GLU A 52 31.10 -5.55 8.39
N THR A 53 32.34 -5.58 7.92
CA THR A 53 33.52 -5.97 8.71
C THR A 53 34.53 -4.85 8.67
N THR A 54 34.94 -4.36 9.84
CA THR A 54 36.01 -3.35 9.98
C THR A 54 37.20 -3.98 10.68
N VAL A 55 38.38 -3.90 10.07
CA VAL A 55 39.66 -4.33 10.65
C VAL A 55 40.57 -3.12 10.74
N ARG A 56 40.97 -2.78 11.97
CA ARG A 56 41.91 -1.71 12.28
C ARG A 56 43.21 -2.31 12.77
N ARG A 57 44.35 -1.84 12.25
CA ARG A 57 45.69 -2.28 12.64
C ARG A 57 46.51 -1.07 13.05
N ASN A 58 47.07 -1.09 14.25
CA ASN A 58 48.00 -0.08 14.74
C ASN A 58 49.15 -0.80 15.46
N GLY A 59 50.33 -0.85 14.85
CA GLY A 59 51.39 -1.74 15.34
C GLY A 59 50.99 -3.20 15.24
N ASN A 60 51.22 -3.93 16.33
CA ASN A 60 50.80 -5.31 16.50
C ASN A 60 49.35 -5.45 16.98
N ASN A 61 48.68 -4.33 17.27
CA ASN A 61 47.31 -4.34 17.76
C ASN A 61 46.36 -4.41 16.57
N VAL A 62 45.53 -5.44 16.55
CA VAL A 62 44.44 -5.62 15.58
C VAL A 62 43.12 -5.48 16.33
N LEU A 63 42.20 -4.70 15.79
CA LEU A 63 40.82 -4.58 16.29
C LEU A 63 39.87 -4.90 15.15
N VAL A 64 39.02 -5.89 15.34
CA VAL A 64 38.03 -6.34 14.37
C VAL A 64 36.64 -6.06 14.93
N SER A 65 35.72 -5.56 14.12
CA SER A 65 34.31 -5.49 14.45
C SER A 65 33.47 -5.91 13.25
N LYS A 66 32.38 -6.63 13.51
CA LYS A 66 31.40 -7.08 12.51
C LYS A 66 30.00 -6.65 12.92
N ALA A 67 29.17 -6.18 12.00
CA ALA A 67 27.84 -5.66 12.31
C ALA A 67 26.88 -5.64 11.11
N CYS A 68 25.57 -5.60 11.40
CA CYS A 68 24.54 -5.16 10.45
C CYS A 68 24.66 -3.65 10.19
N LYS A 69 24.50 -3.22 8.94
CA LYS A 69 24.61 -1.82 8.54
C LYS A 69 23.66 -1.52 7.38
N ASP A 70 23.21 -0.27 7.33
CA ASP A 70 22.62 0.30 6.12
C ASP A 70 23.61 0.18 4.95
N ARG A 71 23.16 -0.31 3.79
CA ARG A 71 24.03 -0.57 2.63
C ARG A 71 24.77 0.67 2.13
N ILE A 72 24.13 1.84 2.15
CA ILE A 72 24.76 3.08 1.70
C ILE A 72 25.87 3.49 2.67
N ALA A 73 25.58 3.45 3.98
CA ALA A 73 26.56 3.74 5.01
C ALA A 73 27.76 2.79 4.96
N CYS A 74 27.51 1.48 4.81
CA CYS A 74 28.59 0.49 4.69
C CYS A 74 29.47 0.79 3.46
N ARG A 75 28.85 0.96 2.28
CA ARG A 75 29.60 1.21 1.04
C ARG A 75 30.39 2.51 1.10
N SER A 76 29.85 3.56 1.72
CA SER A 76 30.58 4.81 1.95
C SER A 76 31.87 4.58 2.76
N ASN A 77 31.81 3.76 3.81
CA ASN A 77 32.99 3.37 4.58
C ASN A 77 33.97 2.53 3.75
N GLN A 78 33.49 1.54 3.00
CA GLN A 78 34.34 0.71 2.15
C GLN A 78 35.05 1.52 1.05
N LEU A 79 34.43 2.57 0.51
CA LEU A 79 35.08 3.47 -0.45
C LEU A 79 36.25 4.24 0.15
N GLN A 80 36.29 4.41 1.48
CA GLN A 80 37.45 5.03 2.15
C GLN A 80 38.70 4.16 2.09
N ASN A 81 38.56 2.83 1.93
CA ASN A 81 39.68 1.90 1.84
C ASN A 81 40.73 2.32 0.80
N ALA A 82 40.28 2.88 -0.33
CA ALA A 82 41.14 3.29 -1.44
C ALA A 82 41.69 4.73 -1.32
N ARG A 83 41.29 5.49 -0.30
CA ARG A 83 41.76 6.87 -0.09
C ARG A 83 43.17 6.84 0.52
N TYR A 84 44.02 7.78 0.13
CA TYR A 84 45.36 7.91 0.69
C TYR A 84 45.33 8.35 2.15
N ALA A 85 46.17 7.71 2.96
CA ALA A 85 46.48 8.05 4.35
C ALA A 85 48.01 7.97 4.52
N GLY A 86 48.68 9.12 4.38
CA GLY A 86 50.13 9.18 4.33
C GLY A 86 50.68 8.60 3.01
N MET A 87 51.60 7.63 3.10
CA MET A 87 52.28 7.04 1.93
C MET A 87 51.53 5.83 1.31
N SER A 88 50.41 5.40 1.90
CA SER A 88 49.61 4.27 1.41
C SER A 88 48.12 4.61 1.43
N THR A 89 47.26 3.69 0.98
CA THR A 89 45.80 3.79 1.17
C THR A 89 45.39 3.49 2.62
N GLN A 90 44.18 3.88 3.02
CA GLN A 90 43.62 3.60 4.34
C GLN A 90 43.57 2.08 4.59
N CYS A 91 43.09 1.32 3.60
CA CYS A 91 43.20 -0.13 3.60
C CYS A 91 44.38 -0.54 2.73
N ASN A 92 45.51 -0.82 3.36
CA ASN A 92 46.75 -1.23 2.70
C ASN A 92 47.07 -2.70 3.02
N SER A 93 46.04 -3.55 3.11
CA SER A 93 46.14 -4.93 3.57
C SER A 93 46.66 -5.03 5.02
N ASP A 94 47.62 -5.92 5.28
CA ASP A 94 48.13 -6.24 6.63
C ASP A 94 49.30 -5.34 7.07
N GLN A 95 49.44 -4.16 6.45
CA GLN A 95 50.51 -3.22 6.80
C GLN A 95 50.18 -2.46 8.10
N HIS A 96 51.21 -1.80 8.63
CA HIS A 96 51.12 -0.94 9.81
C HIS A 96 50.17 0.24 9.56
N ASN A 97 49.32 0.59 10.54
CA ASN A 97 48.34 1.68 10.47
C ASN A 97 47.35 1.54 9.30
N SER A 98 46.58 0.44 9.32
CA SER A 98 45.59 0.08 8.29
C SER A 98 44.17 0.11 8.86
N VAL A 99 43.21 0.60 8.09
CA VAL A 99 41.77 0.51 8.37
C VAL A 99 41.09 -0.01 7.10
N CYS A 100 40.57 -1.23 7.18
CA CYS A 100 39.85 -1.89 6.09
C CYS A 100 38.39 -2.12 6.49
N THR A 101 37.45 -1.59 5.71
CA THR A 101 36.02 -1.88 5.84
C THR A 101 35.54 -2.68 4.63
N CYS A 102 34.98 -3.87 4.82
CA CYS A 102 34.38 -4.68 3.76
C CYS A 102 32.87 -4.84 3.97
N CYS A 103 32.11 -4.71 2.87
CA CYS A 103 30.65 -4.88 2.86
C CYS A 103 30.24 -6.08 2.00
N CYS A 104 29.19 -6.77 2.42
CA CYS A 104 28.57 -7.86 1.66
C CYS A 104 27.07 -7.99 2.01
N ASN A 105 26.28 -8.65 1.16
CA ASN A 105 24.82 -8.61 1.19
C ASN A 105 24.14 -10.00 1.10
N LYS A 106 24.83 -11.06 1.54
CA LYS A 106 24.26 -12.41 1.68
C LYS A 106 24.31 -12.83 3.13
N ASP A 107 23.46 -13.77 3.52
CA ASP A 107 23.49 -14.29 4.88
C ASP A 107 24.88 -14.82 5.23
N MET A 108 25.36 -14.43 6.41
CA MET A 108 26.63 -14.85 7.00
C MET A 108 27.86 -14.52 6.13
N CYS A 109 27.72 -13.63 5.14
CA CYS A 109 28.77 -13.33 4.18
C CYS A 109 30.02 -12.67 4.77
N ASN A 110 29.90 -12.14 5.99
CA ASN A 110 30.99 -11.47 6.69
C ASN A 110 31.76 -12.41 7.63
N ILE A 111 31.49 -13.72 7.65
CA ILE A 111 32.30 -14.72 8.37
C ILE A 111 33.57 -15.03 7.58
N GLY A 112 34.69 -15.18 8.28
CA GLY A 112 35.99 -15.47 7.71
C GLY A 112 36.75 -14.22 7.25
N SER A 113 37.80 -14.45 6.46
CA SER A 113 38.76 -13.42 6.05
C SER A 113 38.12 -12.30 5.21
N LEU A 114 38.79 -11.15 5.17
CA LEU A 114 38.36 -10.00 4.37
C LEU A 114 38.34 -10.34 2.87
N SER A 115 37.13 -10.43 2.30
CA SER A 115 36.92 -10.73 0.88
C SER A 115 37.27 -9.58 -0.06
N CYS A 116 37.48 -8.38 0.48
CA CYS A 116 37.70 -7.15 -0.28
C CYS A 116 39.16 -6.63 -0.28
N VAL A 117 40.13 -7.47 0.15
CA VAL A 117 41.55 -7.09 0.34
C VAL A 117 42.48 -8.13 -0.32
N GLY A 118 43.30 -7.75 -1.31
CA GLY A 118 44.29 -8.63 -1.97
C GLY A 118 45.02 -8.01 -3.18
N LYS A 119 46.21 -8.53 -3.53
CA LYS A 119 47.15 -7.99 -4.56
C LYS A 119 46.61 -7.93 -6.01
N ASN A 120 45.47 -8.55 -6.29
CA ASN A 120 44.75 -8.44 -7.57
C ASN A 120 43.31 -7.91 -7.40
N GLN A 121 43.03 -7.23 -6.27
CA GLN A 121 41.76 -6.54 -6.04
C GLN A 121 41.92 -5.01 -5.98
N VAL A 122 42.92 -4.48 -6.69
CA VAL A 122 42.63 -3.30 -7.53
C VAL A 122 42.11 -3.83 -8.87
N ALA A 123 41.11 -4.73 -8.82
CA ALA A 123 40.07 -4.61 -9.81
C ALA A 123 39.52 -3.23 -9.52
N GLU A 124 39.86 -2.28 -10.39
CA GLU A 124 38.89 -1.30 -10.83
C GLU A 124 37.57 -2.06 -10.93
N TYR A 125 36.78 -2.07 -9.84
CA TYR A 125 35.37 -2.38 -9.93
C TYR A 125 34.86 -1.22 -10.75
N ALA A 126 35.05 -1.30 -12.07
CA ALA A 126 34.58 -0.33 -13.02
C ALA A 126 33.12 -0.18 -12.65
N ALA A 127 32.80 0.99 -12.11
CA ALA A 127 31.58 1.17 -11.39
C ALA A 127 30.44 0.86 -12.38
N GLN A 128 29.63 -0.13 -12.05
CA GLN A 128 28.69 -0.68 -13.02
C GLN A 128 27.56 0.32 -13.23
N ASP A 129 27.24 0.57 -14.49
CA ASP A 129 26.10 1.40 -14.86
C ASP A 129 24.80 0.68 -14.48
N CYS A 130 23.80 1.45 -14.06
CA CYS A 130 22.51 0.94 -13.69
C CYS A 130 21.67 0.58 -14.92
N PRO A 131 20.57 -0.17 -14.77
CA PRO A 131 19.57 -0.27 -15.81
C PRO A 131 19.11 1.13 -16.25
N VAL A 132 18.94 1.32 -17.55
CA VAL A 132 18.38 2.56 -18.11
C VAL A 132 17.02 2.81 -17.47
N VAL A 133 16.87 3.96 -16.82
CA VAL A 133 15.59 4.36 -16.25
C VAL A 133 14.64 4.60 -17.41
N SER A 134 13.46 3.98 -17.41
CA SER A 134 12.41 4.30 -18.38
C SER A 134 12.20 5.82 -18.41
N THR A 135 12.38 6.43 -19.58
CA THR A 135 12.25 7.88 -19.80
C THR A 135 10.83 8.38 -19.54
N SER A 136 9.84 7.47 -19.57
CA SER A 136 8.46 7.79 -19.26
C SER A 136 8.26 7.83 -17.73
N LEU A 137 7.90 8.99 -17.22
CA LEU A 137 7.23 9.15 -15.94
C LEU A 137 5.89 9.81 -16.25
N PRO A 138 4.79 9.05 -16.32
CA PRO A 138 3.49 9.64 -16.61
C PRO A 138 3.18 10.79 -15.65
N HIS A 139 2.59 11.86 -16.19
CA HIS A 139 2.36 13.12 -15.48
C HIS A 139 3.62 13.72 -14.81
N GLY A 140 4.82 13.39 -15.30
CA GLY A 140 6.07 13.87 -14.74
C GLY A 140 7.26 13.86 -15.70
N LYS A 141 8.42 14.18 -15.14
CA LYS A 141 9.71 14.23 -15.85
C LYS A 141 10.81 13.63 -15.00
N ILE A 142 11.78 13.04 -15.67
CA ILE A 142 12.97 12.44 -15.08
C ILE A 142 14.18 13.18 -15.67
N ASP A 143 15.06 13.68 -14.82
CA ASP A 143 16.29 14.36 -15.21
C ASP A 143 17.49 13.72 -14.51
N CYS A 144 18.38 13.09 -15.28
CA CYS A 144 19.54 12.37 -14.75
C CYS A 144 20.83 13.05 -15.18
N ASN A 145 21.67 13.43 -14.22
CA ASN A 145 22.89 14.20 -14.53
C ASN A 145 23.96 13.42 -15.32
N LYS A 146 23.92 12.08 -15.31
CA LYS A 146 24.87 11.21 -16.03
C LYS A 146 24.17 9.99 -16.65
N ASP A 147 22.90 10.14 -17.03
CA ASP A 147 22.05 9.04 -17.52
C ASP A 147 21.98 7.90 -16.51
N ASN A 148 22.24 6.66 -16.92
CA ASN A 148 22.28 5.49 -16.06
C ASN A 148 23.69 5.17 -15.52
N ARG A 149 24.68 6.05 -15.75
CA ARG A 149 26.05 5.75 -15.34
C ARG A 149 26.22 5.70 -13.83
N SER A 150 27.18 4.92 -13.34
CA SER A 150 27.47 4.88 -11.92
C SER A 150 27.72 6.28 -11.32
N GLY A 151 27.09 6.57 -10.18
CA GLY A 151 27.11 7.86 -9.51
C GLY A 151 26.21 8.91 -10.16
N SER A 152 25.39 8.54 -11.16
CA SER A 152 24.31 9.39 -11.66
C SER A 152 23.29 9.66 -10.54
N VAL A 153 22.74 10.86 -10.54
CA VAL A 153 21.60 11.26 -9.70
C VAL A 153 20.47 11.63 -10.64
N CYS A 154 19.38 10.88 -10.56
CA CYS A 154 18.13 11.14 -11.26
C CYS A 154 17.17 11.87 -10.35
N LYS A 155 16.65 13.00 -10.82
CA LYS A 155 15.60 13.78 -10.18
C LYS A 155 14.25 13.47 -10.84
N TYR A 156 13.23 13.27 -10.01
CA TYR A 156 11.85 13.03 -10.44
C TYR A 156 10.99 14.23 -10.07
N GLN A 157 10.16 14.69 -11.01
CA GLN A 157 9.26 15.81 -10.77
C GLN A 157 7.92 15.55 -11.46
N CYS A 158 6.83 15.69 -10.71
CA CYS A 158 5.49 15.65 -11.28
C CYS A 158 5.15 17.00 -11.92
N THR A 159 4.60 16.95 -13.12
CA THR A 159 4.22 18.11 -13.94
C THR A 159 2.73 18.16 -14.21
N GLY A 160 2.00 17.06 -14.00
CA GLY A 160 0.54 17.03 -14.05
C GLY A 160 -0.08 17.89 -12.95
N LYS A 161 -1.19 18.55 -13.26
CA LYS A 161 -1.98 19.29 -12.27
C LYS A 161 -2.59 18.28 -11.29
N ASP A 162 -2.48 18.57 -9.99
CA ASP A 162 -3.00 17.74 -8.89
C ASP A 162 -2.28 16.39 -8.71
N TYR A 163 -1.14 16.19 -9.38
CA TYR A 163 -0.25 15.03 -9.20
C TYR A 163 0.91 15.36 -8.26
N SER A 164 1.23 14.44 -7.37
CA SER A 164 2.36 14.50 -6.43
C SER A 164 3.24 13.27 -6.53
N LEU A 165 4.50 13.43 -6.16
CA LEU A 165 5.45 12.31 -6.19
C LEU A 165 5.13 11.35 -5.05
N TRP A 166 5.07 10.04 -5.35
CA TRP A 166 4.92 9.00 -4.35
C TRP A 166 6.05 7.95 -4.45
N PRO A 167 6.68 7.57 -3.32
CA PRO A 167 6.60 8.26 -2.03
C PRO A 167 7.27 9.64 -2.11
N LYS A 168 6.77 10.60 -1.30
CA LYS A 168 7.13 12.03 -1.40
C LYS A 168 8.63 12.28 -1.21
N GLU A 169 9.31 11.43 -0.46
CA GLU A 169 10.71 11.57 -0.11
C GLU A 169 11.66 11.13 -1.24
N ARG A 170 11.14 10.50 -2.31
CA ARG A 170 11.95 9.93 -3.40
C ARG A 170 12.11 10.87 -4.60
N GLU A 171 12.31 12.16 -4.34
CA GLU A 171 12.60 13.15 -5.38
C GLU A 171 13.90 12.85 -6.13
N ASN A 172 14.85 12.17 -5.50
CA ASN A 172 16.14 11.82 -6.09
C ASN A 172 16.44 10.33 -5.93
N ASN A 173 17.10 9.74 -6.92
CA ASN A 173 17.60 8.37 -6.88
C ASN A 173 19.03 8.32 -7.44
N ILE A 174 19.85 7.45 -6.87
CA ILE A 174 21.29 7.40 -7.16
C ILE A 174 21.63 6.08 -7.79
N CYS A 175 22.39 6.11 -8.89
CA CYS A 175 22.97 4.90 -9.47
C CYS A 175 24.19 4.47 -8.64
N LEU A 176 24.09 3.35 -7.97
CA LEU A 176 25.16 2.79 -7.15
C LEU A 176 26.18 2.07 -8.04
N GLY A 177 27.46 2.09 -7.66
CA GLY A 177 28.54 1.47 -8.44
C GLY A 177 28.49 -0.07 -8.55
N ASN A 178 27.45 -0.70 -8.02
CA ASN A 178 27.13 -2.12 -8.18
C ASN A 178 26.08 -2.38 -9.29
N GLY A 179 25.74 -1.36 -10.10
CA GLY A 179 24.78 -1.48 -11.19
C GLY A 179 23.32 -1.47 -10.74
N SER A 180 23.00 -0.92 -9.57
CA SER A 180 21.62 -0.83 -9.07
C SER A 180 21.25 0.59 -8.63
N TRP A 181 19.99 0.95 -8.81
CA TRP A 181 19.44 2.19 -8.25
C TRP A 181 19.25 2.06 -6.74
N ALA A 182 19.53 3.11 -5.99
CA ALA A 182 19.43 3.12 -4.52
C ALA A 182 18.00 2.82 -4.02
N HIS A 183 16.99 3.26 -4.78
CA HIS A 183 15.58 3.01 -4.48
C HIS A 183 14.81 2.55 -5.71
N LYS A 184 13.63 1.96 -5.50
CA LYS A 184 12.65 1.76 -6.57
C LYS A 184 12.18 3.12 -7.09
N LYS A 185 12.02 3.23 -8.41
CA LYS A 185 11.51 4.42 -9.11
C LYS A 185 10.17 4.87 -8.50
N PRO A 186 9.98 6.16 -8.19
CA PRO A 186 8.69 6.69 -7.73
C PRO A 186 7.70 6.83 -8.90
N CYS A 187 6.43 7.06 -8.60
CA CYS A 187 5.43 7.46 -9.58
C CYS A 187 4.90 8.87 -9.28
N CYS A 188 4.23 9.47 -10.27
CA CYS A 188 3.37 10.61 -10.05
C CYS A 188 1.95 10.09 -9.86
N ALA A 189 1.37 10.37 -8.71
CA ALA A 189 0.04 9.93 -8.37
C ALA A 189 -0.79 11.08 -7.80
N ARG A 190 -2.11 10.96 -7.92
CA ARG A 190 -3.02 11.86 -7.23
C ARG A 190 -3.07 11.52 -5.74
N PRO A 191 -3.13 12.52 -4.84
CA PRO A 191 -3.25 12.28 -3.42
C PRO A 191 -4.62 11.67 -3.10
N CYS A 192 -4.63 10.66 -2.23
CA CYS A 192 -5.84 10.10 -1.67
C CYS A 192 -5.86 10.44 -0.17
N PRO A 193 -6.87 11.17 0.34
CA PRO A 193 -7.98 11.83 -0.38
C PRO A 193 -7.56 13.08 -1.20
N PRO A 194 -8.42 13.62 -2.12
CA PRO A 194 -9.80 13.22 -2.43
C PRO A 194 -9.95 12.27 -3.64
N TYR A 195 -8.83 11.73 -4.17
CA TYR A 195 -8.83 10.84 -5.32
C TYR A 195 -8.78 9.38 -4.88
N TYR A 196 -9.95 8.82 -4.58
CA TYR A 196 -10.09 7.41 -4.24
C TYR A 196 -10.21 6.57 -5.51
N LEU A 197 -9.22 5.73 -5.78
CA LEU A 197 -9.23 4.90 -6.98
C LEU A 197 -10.03 3.61 -6.74
N VAL A 198 -11.35 3.74 -6.74
CA VAL A 198 -12.29 2.67 -6.43
C VAL A 198 -13.59 2.82 -7.23
N ASP A 199 -14.18 1.70 -7.62
CA ASP A 199 -15.53 1.64 -8.19
C ASP A 199 -16.52 1.19 -7.12
N ILE A 200 -17.44 2.06 -6.73
CA ILE A 200 -18.38 1.82 -5.64
C ILE A 200 -19.79 1.61 -6.19
N ALA A 201 -20.36 0.44 -5.99
CA ALA A 201 -21.79 0.20 -6.16
C ALA A 201 -22.51 0.43 -4.83
N MET A 202 -23.44 1.38 -4.79
CA MET A 202 -24.23 1.73 -3.62
C MET A 202 -25.64 1.14 -3.71
N LEU A 203 -26.03 0.37 -2.70
CA LEU A 203 -27.40 -0.07 -2.50
C LEU A 203 -28.03 0.74 -1.38
N ILE A 204 -29.08 1.49 -1.70
CA ILE A 204 -29.68 2.45 -0.79
C ILE A 204 -31.09 2.01 -0.41
N HIS A 205 -31.37 1.93 0.88
CA HIS A 205 -32.70 1.78 1.42
C HIS A 205 -32.86 2.56 2.73
N PHE A 206 -33.76 3.53 2.73
CA PHE A 206 -34.18 4.22 3.95
C PHE A 206 -35.70 4.14 4.11
N THR A 207 -36.15 4.00 5.36
CA THR A 207 -37.57 3.98 5.72
C THR A 207 -37.85 4.75 7.03
N GLY A 208 -39.12 5.06 7.31
CA GLY A 208 -39.52 5.86 8.48
C GLY A 208 -39.60 7.37 8.21
N GLU A 209 -39.86 8.15 9.26
CA GLU A 209 -40.19 9.58 9.14
C GLU A 209 -39.04 10.45 8.60
N ASN A 210 -37.79 10.10 8.94
CA ASN A 210 -36.59 10.85 8.53
C ASN A 210 -35.95 10.35 7.23
N ALA A 211 -36.55 9.37 6.56
CA ALA A 211 -35.94 8.67 5.44
C ALA A 211 -35.59 9.59 4.26
N GLU A 212 -36.49 10.52 3.91
CA GLU A 212 -36.27 11.48 2.81
C GLU A 212 -35.12 12.44 3.10
N HIS A 213 -35.00 12.89 4.35
CA HIS A 213 -33.89 13.75 4.75
C HIS A 213 -32.57 12.99 4.70
N LEU A 214 -32.53 11.78 5.28
CA LEU A 214 -31.36 10.92 5.27
C LEU A 214 -30.92 10.56 3.85
N LEU A 215 -31.87 10.25 2.97
CA LEU A 215 -31.61 10.01 1.56
C LEU A 215 -30.96 11.23 0.93
N LYS A 216 -31.60 12.40 1.03
CA LYS A 216 -31.09 13.61 0.39
C LYS A 216 -29.66 13.93 0.83
N THR A 217 -29.38 13.88 2.14
CA THR A 217 -28.04 14.15 2.65
C THR A 217 -27.03 13.11 2.18
N THR A 218 -27.38 11.82 2.21
CA THR A 218 -26.52 10.75 1.68
C THR A 218 -26.14 10.99 0.22
N LEU A 219 -27.10 11.39 -0.62
CA LEU A 219 -26.86 11.67 -2.04
C LEU A 219 -25.96 12.91 -2.26
N GLU A 220 -26.19 13.98 -1.49
CA GLU A 220 -25.39 15.21 -1.55
C GLU A 220 -23.94 14.97 -1.07
N ASP A 221 -23.75 14.21 0.01
CA ASP A 221 -22.43 13.84 0.52
C ASP A 221 -21.69 12.93 -0.47
N THR A 222 -22.40 11.96 -1.07
CA THR A 222 -21.86 11.06 -2.11
C THR A 222 -21.31 11.84 -3.32
N ALA A 223 -21.97 12.94 -3.70
CA ALA A 223 -21.52 13.75 -4.83
C ALA A 223 -20.33 14.66 -4.51
N THR A 224 -19.97 14.82 -3.22
CA THR A 224 -18.99 15.83 -2.78
C THR A 224 -17.81 15.27 -1.98
N PHE A 225 -17.89 14.02 -1.46
CA PHE A 225 -16.82 13.43 -0.64
C PHE A 225 -15.52 13.13 -1.43
N ALA A 226 -15.61 12.99 -2.75
CA ALA A 226 -14.52 12.53 -3.61
C ALA A 226 -14.57 13.15 -5.00
N VAL A 227 -13.43 13.10 -5.71
CA VAL A 227 -13.37 13.51 -7.11
C VAL A 227 -13.76 12.35 -8.02
N ILE A 228 -14.82 12.54 -8.79
CA ILE A 228 -15.26 11.63 -9.84
C ILE A 228 -14.40 11.84 -11.08
N ALA A 229 -13.61 10.83 -11.45
CA ALA A 229 -12.69 10.86 -12.59
C ALA A 229 -12.28 9.43 -13.00
N GLU A 230 -11.69 9.27 -14.19
CA GLU A 230 -11.09 7.98 -14.62
C GLU A 230 -10.01 7.47 -13.66
N ASP A 231 -9.22 8.38 -13.08
CA ASP A 231 -8.21 8.13 -12.06
C ASP A 231 -8.70 8.49 -10.63
N GLY A 232 -10.02 8.60 -10.45
CA GLY A 232 -10.69 8.87 -9.18
C GLY A 232 -11.78 7.84 -8.88
N VAL A 233 -12.83 8.26 -8.17
CA VAL A 233 -13.94 7.38 -7.81
C VAL A 233 -14.92 7.25 -8.97
N LYS A 234 -15.51 6.06 -9.17
CA LYS A 234 -16.75 5.91 -9.94
C LYS A 234 -17.82 5.32 -9.03
N ILE A 235 -19.06 5.77 -9.20
CA ILE A 235 -20.18 5.45 -8.32
C ILE A 235 -21.34 4.94 -9.18
N SER A 236 -21.85 3.76 -8.85
CA SER A 236 -23.12 3.26 -9.37
C SER A 236 -24.10 3.21 -8.21
N THR A 237 -25.35 3.61 -8.41
CA THR A 237 -26.34 3.66 -7.33
C THR A 237 -27.61 2.93 -7.71
N LEU A 238 -28.27 2.34 -6.71
CA LEU A 238 -29.54 1.65 -6.88
C LEU A 238 -30.34 1.71 -5.58
N TYR A 239 -31.62 2.08 -5.70
CA TYR A 239 -32.58 1.96 -4.61
C TYR A 239 -33.21 0.56 -4.60
N HIS A 240 -33.44 0.02 -3.41
CA HIS A 240 -34.14 -1.25 -3.26
C HIS A 240 -35.12 -1.25 -2.09
N ASN A 241 -36.10 -2.15 -2.16
CA ASN A 241 -36.96 -2.52 -1.04
C ASN A 241 -37.15 -4.05 -1.07
N GLU A 242 -38.38 -4.55 -1.30
CA GLU A 242 -38.67 -5.94 -1.60
C GLU A 242 -37.95 -6.40 -2.88
N ASN A 243 -37.80 -5.49 -3.84
CA ASN A 243 -37.11 -5.72 -5.10
C ASN A 243 -36.10 -4.60 -5.38
N PRO A 244 -35.04 -4.88 -6.14
CA PRO A 244 -34.24 -3.83 -6.79
C PRO A 244 -35.15 -2.97 -7.68
N VAL A 245 -35.07 -1.64 -7.54
CA VAL A 245 -35.88 -0.72 -8.37
C VAL A 245 -35.07 -0.34 -9.60
N GLU A 246 -35.23 -1.08 -10.70
CA GLU A 246 -34.40 -0.92 -11.90
C GLU A 246 -34.42 0.51 -12.49
N SER A 247 -35.55 1.21 -12.37
CA SER A 247 -35.67 2.61 -12.83
C SER A 247 -34.82 3.59 -12.01
N SER A 248 -34.35 3.18 -10.83
CA SER A 248 -33.44 3.96 -9.98
C SER A 248 -31.96 3.70 -10.26
N LEU A 249 -31.64 2.71 -11.10
CA LEU A 249 -30.27 2.35 -11.42
C LEU A 249 -29.56 3.50 -12.13
N ILE A 250 -28.35 3.82 -11.65
CA ILE A 250 -27.39 4.67 -12.33
C ILE A 250 -26.09 3.88 -12.43
N LYS A 251 -25.63 3.63 -13.66
CA LYS A 251 -24.39 2.90 -13.95
C LYS A 251 -23.18 3.84 -13.96
N PHE A 252 -21.99 3.28 -13.77
CA PHE A 252 -20.72 4.03 -13.74
C PHE A 252 -20.46 4.87 -15.00
N ASN A 253 -20.98 4.44 -16.15
CA ASN A 253 -20.78 5.11 -17.45
C ASN A 253 -21.87 6.10 -17.86
N GLU A 254 -22.88 6.38 -17.02
CA GLU A 254 -24.01 7.26 -17.40
C GLU A 254 -23.73 8.75 -17.24
N TYR A 255 -22.85 9.13 -16.33
CA TYR A 255 -22.62 10.53 -15.93
C TYR A 255 -21.23 11.07 -16.33
N GLY A 256 -20.34 10.22 -16.87
CA GLY A 256 -18.96 10.59 -17.20
C GLY A 256 -18.17 11.05 -15.98
N GLU A 257 -17.36 12.11 -16.11
CA GLU A 257 -16.62 12.72 -14.99
C GLU A 257 -17.39 13.91 -14.35
N ASN A 258 -18.72 13.88 -14.39
CA ASN A 258 -19.55 15.00 -13.94
C ASN A 258 -20.32 14.66 -12.66
N ALA A 259 -19.77 15.10 -11.52
CA ALA A 259 -20.37 14.93 -10.20
C ALA A 259 -21.76 15.59 -10.07
N THR A 260 -21.96 16.75 -10.70
CA THR A 260 -23.26 17.44 -10.71
C THR A 260 -24.31 16.59 -11.43
N LEU A 261 -23.97 16.01 -12.59
CA LEU A 261 -24.87 15.14 -13.34
C LEU A 261 -25.18 13.85 -12.56
N LEU A 262 -24.20 13.25 -11.88
CA LEU A 262 -24.46 12.12 -10.99
C LEU A 262 -25.50 12.49 -9.92
N LEU A 263 -25.32 13.64 -9.24
CA LEU A 263 -26.27 14.12 -8.23
C LEU A 263 -27.66 14.36 -8.79
N GLU A 264 -27.76 15.01 -9.95
CA GLU A 264 -29.04 15.26 -10.64
C GLU A 264 -29.78 13.95 -10.93
N LEU A 265 -29.07 12.95 -11.50
CA LEU A 265 -29.64 11.63 -11.77
C LEU A 265 -30.10 10.93 -10.49
N MET A 266 -29.29 10.98 -9.43
CA MET A 266 -29.63 10.37 -8.14
C MET A 266 -30.92 10.99 -7.58
N LEU A 267 -31.01 12.32 -7.54
CA LEU A 267 -32.20 13.04 -7.06
C LEU A 267 -33.43 12.81 -7.94
N GLU A 268 -33.26 12.61 -9.24
CA GLU A 268 -34.35 12.33 -10.17
C GLU A 268 -34.90 10.90 -10.01
N ARG A 269 -34.02 9.90 -9.97
CA ARG A 269 -34.38 8.49 -10.12
C ARG A 269 -34.58 7.74 -8.81
N ILE A 270 -33.92 8.17 -7.73
CA ILE A 270 -34.02 7.51 -6.42
C ILE A 270 -35.18 8.11 -5.65
N LYS A 271 -36.21 7.30 -5.39
CA LYS A 271 -37.43 7.68 -4.68
C LYS A 271 -37.76 6.63 -3.63
N ILE A 272 -38.04 7.08 -2.41
CA ILE A 272 -38.33 6.18 -1.29
C ILE A 272 -39.70 5.53 -1.49
N SER A 273 -39.75 4.23 -1.24
CA SER A 273 -40.96 3.43 -1.15
C SER A 273 -41.09 2.81 0.24
N ASN A 274 -42.04 3.31 1.02
CA ASN A 274 -42.31 2.85 2.40
C ASN A 274 -43.17 1.58 2.45
N LYS A 275 -43.01 0.65 1.50
CA LYS A 275 -43.86 -0.54 1.37
C LYS A 275 -43.02 -1.78 1.08
N GLY A 276 -43.36 -2.87 1.78
CA GLY A 276 -42.79 -4.20 1.57
C GLY A 276 -41.62 -4.52 2.51
N PRO A 277 -41.16 -5.78 2.52
CA PRO A 277 -39.94 -6.20 3.22
C PRO A 277 -38.68 -5.56 2.61
N VAL A 278 -37.59 -5.51 3.35
CA VAL A 278 -36.30 -4.97 2.93
C VAL A 278 -35.36 -6.11 2.55
N ASN A 279 -35.35 -6.48 1.26
CA ASN A 279 -34.58 -7.61 0.75
C ASN A 279 -33.20 -7.15 0.23
N THR A 280 -32.28 -6.83 1.15
CA THR A 280 -30.91 -6.40 0.82
C THR A 280 -30.12 -7.50 0.12
N GLY A 281 -30.26 -8.76 0.53
CA GLY A 281 -29.52 -9.86 -0.09
C GLY A 281 -29.89 -10.06 -1.56
N LYS A 282 -31.17 -9.88 -1.90
CA LYS A 282 -31.63 -9.83 -3.29
C LYS A 282 -31.01 -8.67 -4.08
N ALA A 283 -30.94 -7.48 -3.48
CA ALA A 283 -30.31 -6.32 -4.11
C ALA A 283 -28.80 -6.49 -4.32
N MET A 284 -28.09 -7.13 -3.38
CA MET A 284 -26.67 -7.45 -3.53
C MET A 284 -26.40 -8.34 -4.75
N ARG A 285 -27.22 -9.39 -4.97
CA ARG A 285 -27.09 -10.22 -6.19
C ARG A 285 -27.31 -9.40 -7.46
N TYR A 286 -28.33 -8.53 -7.45
CA TYR A 286 -28.59 -7.65 -8.58
C TYR A 286 -27.40 -6.73 -8.86
N ALA A 287 -26.79 -6.14 -7.83
CA ALA A 287 -25.61 -5.29 -7.98
C ALA A 287 -24.43 -6.04 -8.62
N LEU A 288 -24.16 -7.26 -8.16
CA LEU A 288 -23.08 -8.10 -8.71
C LEU A 288 -23.28 -8.44 -10.19
N ASP A 289 -24.52 -8.52 -10.66
CA ASP A 289 -24.85 -8.95 -12.02
C ASP A 289 -25.17 -7.78 -12.97
N ASN A 290 -25.38 -6.56 -12.47
CA ASN A 290 -25.84 -5.42 -13.28
C ASN A 290 -25.10 -4.09 -13.03
N MET A 291 -24.43 -3.95 -11.88
CA MET A 291 -23.68 -2.75 -11.50
C MET A 291 -22.18 -3.02 -11.57
N LEU A 292 -21.72 -4.07 -10.88
CA LEU A 292 -20.30 -4.44 -10.75
C LEU A 292 -19.83 -5.31 -11.93
N ILE A 293 -20.03 -4.79 -13.14
CA ILE A 293 -19.68 -5.45 -14.40
C ILE A 293 -19.09 -4.45 -15.41
N PRO A 294 -18.21 -4.89 -16.34
CA PRO A 294 -17.62 -4.01 -17.35
C PRO A 294 -18.66 -3.28 -18.22
N GLU A 295 -19.78 -3.91 -18.54
CA GLU A 295 -20.85 -3.33 -19.36
C GLU A 295 -21.54 -2.14 -18.69
N ALA A 296 -21.46 -2.05 -17.36
CA ALA A 296 -21.95 -0.92 -16.58
C ALA A 296 -20.89 0.18 -16.42
N GLY A 297 -19.69 0.01 -16.99
CA GLY A 297 -18.59 0.95 -16.89
C GLY A 297 -17.64 0.71 -15.71
N MET A 298 -17.76 -0.45 -15.04
CA MET A 298 -16.79 -0.86 -14.02
C MET A 298 -15.42 -1.05 -14.68
N ARG A 299 -14.39 -0.48 -14.06
CA ARG A 299 -13.00 -0.63 -14.43
C ARG A 299 -12.55 -2.06 -14.14
N ASP A 300 -11.49 -2.49 -14.81
CA ASP A 300 -10.98 -3.85 -14.64
C ASP A 300 -10.41 -4.09 -13.23
N SER A 301 -10.04 -5.35 -12.96
CA SER A 301 -9.58 -5.83 -11.65
C SER A 301 -8.33 -5.15 -11.07
N ARG A 302 -7.71 -4.20 -11.78
CA ARG A 302 -6.62 -3.36 -11.26
C ARG A 302 -7.13 -2.20 -10.41
N VAL A 303 -8.42 -1.89 -10.51
CA VAL A 303 -9.12 -0.94 -9.64
C VAL A 303 -9.93 -1.74 -8.64
N GLU A 304 -9.92 -1.30 -7.38
CA GLU A 304 -10.70 -1.95 -6.33
C GLU A 304 -12.21 -1.75 -6.56
N GLY A 305 -12.99 -2.81 -6.34
CA GLY A 305 -14.45 -2.77 -6.40
C GLY A 305 -15.06 -2.81 -5.00
N GLY A 306 -15.98 -1.89 -4.72
CA GLY A 306 -16.74 -1.79 -3.48
C GLY A 306 -18.23 -2.01 -3.69
N LEU A 307 -18.88 -2.64 -2.70
CA LEU A 307 -20.33 -2.75 -2.58
C LEU A 307 -20.74 -2.16 -1.24
N ASP A 308 -21.34 -0.98 -1.29
CA ASP A 308 -21.68 -0.20 -0.11
C ASP A 308 -23.19 -0.29 0.15
N ILE A 309 -23.54 -0.71 1.36
CA ILE A 309 -24.93 -0.95 1.77
C ILE A 309 -25.37 0.17 2.72
N TYR A 310 -26.23 1.06 2.24
CA TYR A 310 -26.81 2.16 3.01
C TYR A 310 -28.22 1.80 3.49
N ILE A 311 -28.35 1.52 4.79
CA ILE A 311 -29.61 1.04 5.39
C ILE A 311 -29.89 1.70 6.74
N ASN A 312 -31.16 1.85 7.11
CA ASN A 312 -31.58 2.29 8.45
C ASN A 312 -32.52 1.29 9.16
N THR A 313 -32.57 0.06 8.66
CA THR A 313 -33.32 -1.06 9.23
C THR A 313 -32.64 -2.39 8.90
N ASN A 314 -32.90 -3.43 9.68
CA ASN A 314 -32.33 -4.76 9.42
C ASN A 314 -32.91 -5.36 8.11
N PRO A 315 -32.10 -6.03 7.28
CA PRO A 315 -32.60 -6.79 6.14
C PRO A 315 -33.55 -7.92 6.57
N ASP A 316 -34.54 -8.22 5.73
CA ASP A 316 -35.55 -9.26 5.96
C ASP A 316 -35.18 -10.61 5.29
N ASP A 317 -34.18 -10.62 4.39
CA ASP A 317 -33.73 -11.81 3.66
C ASP A 317 -32.30 -12.27 4.03
N ASP A 318 -31.85 -13.37 3.41
CA ASP A 318 -30.48 -13.85 3.57
C ASP A 318 -29.48 -12.96 2.82
N VAL A 319 -28.61 -12.31 3.60
CA VAL A 319 -27.54 -11.44 3.12
C VAL A 319 -26.18 -12.13 3.06
N LYS A 320 -25.98 -13.21 3.82
CA LYS A 320 -24.67 -13.86 3.96
C LYS A 320 -24.23 -14.49 2.64
N GLY A 321 -25.12 -15.21 1.96
CA GLY A 321 -24.81 -15.84 0.67
C GLY A 321 -24.33 -14.84 -0.39
N PRO A 322 -25.11 -13.78 -0.69
CA PRO A 322 -24.73 -12.71 -1.60
C PRO A 322 -23.42 -12.02 -1.21
N ALA A 323 -23.22 -11.75 0.09
CA ALA A 323 -22.02 -11.13 0.59
C ALA A 323 -20.76 -12.01 0.40
N ASP A 324 -20.87 -13.31 0.67
CA ASP A 324 -19.79 -14.28 0.43
C ASP A 324 -19.48 -14.42 -1.07
N GLU A 325 -20.47 -14.22 -1.94
CA GLU A 325 -20.26 -14.18 -3.38
C GLU A 325 -19.51 -12.92 -3.82
N ALA A 326 -19.91 -11.74 -3.34
CA ALA A 326 -19.22 -10.48 -3.60
C ALA A 326 -17.73 -10.58 -3.23
N ARG A 327 -17.43 -11.05 -2.01
CA ARG A 327 -16.04 -11.25 -1.54
C ARG A 327 -15.27 -12.24 -2.40
N ARG A 328 -15.89 -13.33 -2.86
CA ARG A 328 -15.24 -14.30 -3.78
C ARG A 328 -14.93 -13.69 -5.15
N ARG A 329 -15.68 -12.67 -5.59
CA ARG A 329 -15.39 -11.88 -6.80
C ARG A 329 -14.34 -10.78 -6.56
N GLY A 330 -13.77 -10.69 -5.36
CA GLY A 330 -12.79 -9.66 -5.01
C GLY A 330 -13.42 -8.30 -4.70
N ILE A 331 -14.74 -8.25 -4.47
CA ILE A 331 -15.46 -7.03 -4.11
C ILE A 331 -15.47 -6.87 -2.59
N GLN A 332 -15.04 -5.71 -2.12
CA GLN A 332 -15.13 -5.33 -0.72
C GLN A 332 -16.57 -4.92 -0.39
N VAL A 333 -17.10 -5.39 0.73
CA VAL A 333 -18.48 -5.08 1.14
C VAL A 333 -18.45 -4.24 2.40
N TYR A 334 -19.09 -3.07 2.35
CA TYR A 334 -19.21 -2.12 3.46
C TYR A 334 -20.66 -1.90 3.84
N VAL A 335 -20.91 -1.62 5.12
CA VAL A 335 -22.24 -1.27 5.60
C VAL A 335 -22.20 0.10 6.26
N PHE A 336 -23.06 0.98 5.77
CA PHE A 336 -23.33 2.30 6.34
C PHE A 336 -24.74 2.26 6.94
N GLY A 337 -24.80 1.93 8.23
CA GLY A 337 -26.02 1.78 9.00
C GLY A 337 -26.39 3.06 9.74
N PHE A 338 -27.68 3.43 9.72
CA PHE A 338 -28.19 4.59 10.45
C PHE A 338 -29.18 4.14 11.52
N GLU A 339 -28.82 4.29 12.79
CA GLU A 339 -29.68 4.00 13.93
C GLU A 339 -30.48 5.26 14.29
N ILE A 340 -31.79 5.25 13.99
CA ILE A 340 -32.68 6.38 14.20
C ILE A 340 -33.61 6.12 15.38
N GLY A 341 -33.61 7.01 16.37
CA GLY A 341 -34.40 6.88 17.58
C GLY A 341 -33.98 5.64 18.38
N ASP A 342 -34.96 4.84 18.79
CA ASP A 342 -34.70 3.63 19.60
C ASP A 342 -34.30 2.41 18.76
N PHE A 343 -34.26 2.51 17.43
CA PHE A 343 -33.86 1.39 16.57
C PHE A 343 -32.37 1.09 16.71
N LYS A 344 -32.03 -0.18 16.89
CA LYS A 344 -30.66 -0.69 16.91
C LYS A 344 -30.53 -1.90 15.98
N PHE A 345 -29.41 -1.96 15.26
CA PHE A 345 -29.16 -3.06 14.32
C PHE A 345 -28.86 -4.38 15.05
N ASP A 346 -29.26 -5.49 14.43
CA ASP A 346 -28.70 -6.79 14.77
C ASP A 346 -27.27 -6.84 14.24
N ARG A 347 -26.29 -6.73 15.15
CA ARG A 347 -24.88 -6.70 14.78
C ARG A 347 -24.44 -7.93 14.02
N LYS A 348 -25.05 -9.09 14.26
CA LYS A 348 -24.73 -10.29 13.50
C LYS A 348 -25.12 -10.15 12.03
N LYS A 349 -26.28 -9.53 11.74
CA LYS A 349 -26.71 -9.27 10.35
C LYS A 349 -25.76 -8.32 9.64
N LEU A 350 -25.31 -7.26 10.31
CA LEU A 350 -24.32 -6.33 9.74
C LEU A 350 -23.00 -7.05 9.41
N LEU A 351 -22.54 -7.92 10.32
CA LEU A 351 -21.35 -8.73 10.11
C LEU A 351 -21.53 -9.78 9.00
N ASP A 352 -22.72 -10.37 8.85
CA ASP A 352 -23.03 -11.29 7.75
C ASP A 352 -22.94 -10.57 6.38
N ILE A 353 -23.28 -9.28 6.32
CA ILE A 353 -23.10 -8.43 5.12
C ILE A 353 -21.62 -8.07 4.93
N ALA A 354 -21.01 -7.39 5.90
CA ALA A 354 -19.67 -6.80 5.75
C ALA A 354 -18.55 -7.86 5.73
N GLY A 355 -18.71 -8.93 6.52
CA GLY A 355 -17.72 -9.99 6.72
C GLY A 355 -16.59 -9.63 7.69
N LYS A 356 -16.43 -8.34 8.01
CA LYS A 356 -15.45 -7.82 8.98
C LYS A 356 -16.03 -6.66 9.78
N GLU A 357 -15.57 -6.49 11.01
CA GLU A 357 -16.04 -5.40 11.89
C GLU A 357 -15.58 -4.03 11.36
N GLU A 358 -14.34 -3.95 10.86
CA GLU A 358 -13.74 -2.75 10.26
C GLU A 358 -14.45 -2.24 8.98
N HIS A 359 -15.48 -2.94 8.50
CA HIS A 359 -16.28 -2.56 7.34
C HIS A 359 -17.71 -2.14 7.72
N ILE A 360 -18.00 -2.03 9.02
CA ILE A 360 -19.33 -1.70 9.55
C ILE A 360 -19.25 -0.31 10.18
N PHE A 361 -19.90 0.65 9.53
CA PHE A 361 -20.04 2.02 10.01
C PHE A 361 -21.48 2.22 10.46
N VAL A 362 -21.69 2.51 11.75
CA VAL A 362 -23.03 2.76 12.32
C VAL A 362 -23.08 4.16 12.92
N PHE A 363 -23.99 4.97 12.41
CA PHE A 363 -24.18 6.36 12.81
C PHE A 363 -25.45 6.50 13.66
N ASP A 364 -25.35 7.22 14.77
CA ASP A 364 -26.49 7.62 15.61
C ASP A 364 -27.01 8.97 15.09
N THR A 365 -28.25 9.00 14.58
CA THR A 365 -28.71 10.14 13.80
C THR A 365 -29.17 11.30 14.67
N ASP A 366 -28.22 12.18 15.01
CA ASP A 366 -28.42 13.63 15.13
C ASP A 366 -27.44 14.41 14.22
N LEU A 367 -26.43 13.75 13.66
CA LEU A 367 -25.41 14.33 12.79
C LEU A 367 -25.15 13.37 11.62
N ILE A 368 -25.59 13.74 10.41
CA ILE A 368 -25.39 12.93 9.20
C ILE A 368 -23.98 13.14 8.61
N ASN A 369 -23.24 14.14 9.10
CA ASN A 369 -21.90 14.39 8.63
C ASN A 369 -20.93 13.35 9.17
N LEU A 370 -20.21 12.68 8.28
CA LEU A 370 -19.01 11.92 8.63
C LEU A 370 -18.05 12.85 9.39
N SER A 371 -17.62 12.42 10.58
CA SER A 371 -16.60 13.16 11.32
C SER A 371 -15.26 13.07 10.58
N GLU A 372 -14.33 13.98 10.89
CA GLU A 372 -12.95 13.88 10.35
C GLU A 372 -12.31 12.52 10.67
N GLN A 373 -12.67 11.92 11.81
CA GLN A 373 -12.22 10.60 12.23
C GLN A 373 -12.81 9.48 11.35
N ASP A 374 -14.10 9.56 11.02
CA ASP A 374 -14.73 8.58 10.12
C ASP A 374 -14.12 8.66 8.72
N ILE A 375 -13.80 9.88 8.25
CA ILE A 375 -13.12 10.10 6.97
C ILE A 375 -11.70 9.51 7.00
N GLU A 376 -10.95 9.70 8.09
CA GLU A 376 -9.60 9.13 8.24
C GLU A 376 -9.64 7.60 8.24
N GLU A 377 -10.59 7.01 8.97
CA GLU A 377 -10.79 5.55 9.01
C GLU A 377 -11.15 5.02 7.62
N LEU A 378 -12.20 5.55 6.98
CA LEU A 378 -12.60 5.18 5.62
C LEU A 378 -11.45 5.37 4.62
N SER A 379 -10.70 6.46 4.72
CA SER A 379 -9.53 6.71 3.87
C SER A 379 -8.47 5.62 4.01
N GLY A 380 -8.27 5.09 5.22
CA GLY A 380 -7.37 3.96 5.46
C GLY A 380 -7.75 2.68 4.71
N HIS A 381 -9.04 2.50 4.37
CA HIS A 381 -9.52 1.35 3.61
C HIS A 381 -9.37 1.52 2.09
N PHE A 382 -9.55 2.73 1.57
CA PHE A 382 -9.58 3.00 0.13
C PHE A 382 -8.28 3.56 -0.44
N CYS A 383 -7.43 4.17 0.39
CA CYS A 383 -6.15 4.75 -0.04
C CYS A 383 -5.03 3.70 0.02
N GLN A 384 -4.82 2.99 -1.09
CA GLN A 384 -3.72 2.03 -1.24
C GLN A 384 -2.42 2.69 -1.77
N ASN A 385 -1.40 1.88 -2.07
CA ASN A 385 -0.21 2.36 -2.78
C ASN A 385 -0.63 2.90 -4.16
N PRO A 386 -0.55 4.21 -4.39
CA PRO A 386 -1.08 4.80 -5.60
C PRO A 386 -0.15 4.59 -6.80
N CYS A 387 0.97 3.89 -6.66
CA CYS A 387 1.82 3.47 -7.77
C CYS A 387 1.50 2.06 -8.30
N ASP A 388 0.65 1.28 -7.62
CA ASP A 388 0.38 -0.12 -7.95
C ASP A 388 -0.83 -0.32 -8.90
N HIS A 389 -1.35 0.75 -9.51
CA HIS A 389 -2.46 0.68 -10.46
C HIS A 389 -2.10 1.23 -11.85
N VAL A 390 -2.63 0.61 -12.89
CA VAL A 390 -2.17 0.79 -14.29
C VAL A 390 -2.84 1.97 -15.01
N LEU A 391 -3.69 2.73 -14.33
CA LEU A 391 -4.32 3.93 -14.89
C LEU A 391 -3.37 5.13 -15.02
N HIS A 392 -2.08 4.96 -14.68
CA HIS A 392 -1.04 5.95 -14.98
C HIS A 392 -0.67 6.01 -16.47
N ASP A 393 -1.16 5.10 -17.31
CA ASP A 393 -0.88 5.05 -18.74
C ASP A 393 -1.95 5.75 -19.61
N HIS A 394 -2.71 6.69 -19.06
CA HIS A 394 -3.53 7.58 -19.88
C HIS A 394 -2.63 8.69 -20.48
N GLU A 395 -2.48 8.62 -21.81
CA GLU A 395 -1.65 9.50 -22.66
C GLU A 395 -1.82 11.00 -22.43
#